data_AF-A0A445D2G8-F1
#
_entry.id   AF-A0A445D2G8-F1
#
_cell.length_a   1.000
_cell.length_b   1.000
_cell.length_c   1.000
_cell.angle_alpha   90.00
_cell.angle_beta   90.00
_cell.angle_gamma   90.00
#
_symmetry.space_group_name_H-M   'P 1'
#
loop_
_entity.id
_entity.type
_entity.pdbx_description
1 polymer ?
#
loop_
_entity_poly.entity_id
_entity_poly.type
_entity_poly.pdbx_seq_one_letter_code
_entity_poly.pdbx_strand_id
1 'polypeptide(L)'
;MPKVGEKGEAGKTFKVNGYSLEDCRKTMAEFIILDEHPFKVVEGIEFRKMINRFEPRFTVPSRMTMSRNCFQRYLDEKKLKAWLAKSCARVCLTSDCWTSNQNFS
;
A
#
# COMPACT_ATOMS: atom_id res chain seq x y z
N MET A 1 -40.46 -28.79 -27.62
CA MET A 1 -40.23 -29.22 -26.23
C MET A 1 -38.96 -28.54 -25.72
N PRO A 2 -39.04 -27.60 -24.76
CA PRO A 2 -37.86 -26.89 -24.24
C PRO A 2 -37.12 -27.75 -23.22
N LYS A 3 -35.78 -27.76 -23.27
CA LYS A 3 -34.93 -28.30 -22.21
C LYS A 3 -34.66 -27.20 -21.18
N VAL A 4 -35.26 -27.36 -20.01
CA VAL A 4 -34.93 -26.65 -18.77
C VAL A 4 -33.49 -27.00 -18.39
N GLY A 5 -32.66 -25.99 -18.17
CA GLY A 5 -31.35 -26.19 -17.56
C GLY A 5 -30.26 -25.18 -17.89
N GLU A 6 -30.57 -23.87 -17.90
CA GLU A 6 -29.51 -22.86 -17.77
C GLU A 6 -29.60 -22.28 -16.36
N LYS A 7 -28.73 -22.79 -15.48
CA LYS A 7 -28.47 -22.18 -14.17
C LYS A 7 -27.84 -20.82 -14.46
N GLY A 8 -28.58 -19.75 -14.20
CA GLY A 8 -28.04 -18.40 -14.26
C GLY A 8 -26.77 -18.31 -13.40
N GLU A 9 -25.69 -17.85 -14.01
CA GLU A 9 -24.52 -17.41 -13.27
C GLU A 9 -24.99 -16.31 -12.32
N ALA A 10 -25.05 -16.65 -11.04
CA ALA A 10 -25.28 -15.69 -9.97
C ALA A 10 -24.26 -14.56 -10.15
N GLY A 11 -24.75 -13.39 -10.54
CA GLY A 11 -23.93 -12.22 -10.78
C GLY A 11 -22.97 -12.04 -9.62
N LYS A 12 -21.68 -11.94 -9.93
CA LYS A 12 -20.66 -11.55 -8.95
C LYS A 12 -21.15 -10.26 -8.29
N THR A 13 -21.64 -10.37 -7.06
CA THR A 13 -21.96 -9.22 -6.23
C THR A 13 -20.67 -8.46 -6.04
N PHE A 14 -20.54 -7.32 -6.75
CA PHE A 14 -19.52 -6.35 -6.43
C PHE A 14 -19.74 -5.96 -4.98
N LYS A 15 -18.85 -6.40 -4.09
CA LYS A 15 -18.78 -5.81 -2.75
C LYS A 15 -18.47 -4.33 -2.98
N VAL A 16 -19.48 -3.50 -2.78
CA VAL A 16 -19.24 -2.07 -2.56
C VAL A 16 -18.48 -2.01 -1.25
N ASN A 17 -17.16 -1.92 -1.33
CA ASN A 17 -16.36 -1.67 -0.14
C ASN A 17 -16.83 -0.34 0.42
N GLY A 18 -17.47 -0.38 1.59
CA GLY A 18 -17.80 0.82 2.32
C GLY A 18 -16.53 1.64 2.57
N TYR A 19 -16.70 2.94 2.78
CA TYR A 19 -15.57 3.81 3.13
C TYR A 19 -14.88 3.30 4.39
N SER A 20 -13.56 3.13 4.29
CA SER A 20 -12.70 2.66 5.38
C SER A 20 -11.47 3.56 5.44
N LEU A 21 -11.37 4.34 6.52
CA LEU A 21 -10.24 5.23 6.75
C LEU A 21 -8.91 4.46 6.81
N GLU A 22 -8.94 3.26 7.40
CA GLU A 22 -7.77 2.39 7.54
C GLU A 22 -7.31 1.89 6.17
N ASP A 23 -8.22 1.50 5.28
CA ASP A 23 -7.87 1.06 3.92
C ASP A 23 -7.31 2.22 3.08
N CYS A 24 -7.86 3.43 3.22
CA CYS A 24 -7.30 4.62 2.57
C CYS A 24 -5.88 4.92 3.05
N ARG A 25 -5.62 4.83 4.36
CA ARG A 25 -4.28 5.02 4.94
C ARG A 25 -3.29 3.97 4.44
N LYS A 26 -3.73 2.72 4.38
CA LYS A 26 -2.91 1.60 3.87
C LYS A 26 -2.56 1.80 2.41
N THR A 27 -3.54 2.13 1.58
CA THR A 27 -3.34 2.42 0.15
C THR A 27 -2.38 3.59 -0.05
N MET A 28 -2.49 4.64 0.77
CA MET A 28 -1.58 5.78 0.70
C MET A 28 -0.15 5.43 1.14
N ALA A 29 0.02 4.54 2.13
CA ALA A 29 1.34 4.05 2.51
C ALA A 29 1.94 3.17 1.40
N GLU A 30 1.13 2.34 0.74
CA GLU A 30 1.55 1.53 -0.41
C GLU A 30 1.99 2.41 -1.59
N PHE A 31 1.25 3.46 -1.91
CA PHE A 31 1.66 4.48 -2.90
C PHE A 31 3.05 5.05 -2.58
N ILE A 32 3.31 5.44 -1.32
CA ILE A 32 4.61 5.99 -0.93
C ILE A 32 5.73 4.94 -1.06
N ILE A 33 5.49 3.71 -0.64
CA ILE A 33 6.50 2.65 -0.59
C ILE A 33 6.83 2.14 -1.99
N LEU A 34 5.81 1.84 -2.80
CA LEU A 34 5.98 1.20 -4.10
C LEU A 34 6.54 2.17 -5.15
N ASP A 35 6.12 3.44 -5.10
CA ASP A 35 6.60 4.48 -6.02
C ASP A 35 7.79 5.28 -5.44
N GLU A 36 8.34 4.84 -4.31
CA GLU A 36 9.50 5.44 -3.61
C GLU A 36 9.39 6.96 -3.39
N HIS A 37 8.18 7.46 -3.16
CA HIS A 37 7.96 8.88 -2.99
C HIS A 37 8.49 9.42 -1.64
N PRO A 38 8.97 10.68 -1.59
CA PRO A 38 9.27 11.32 -0.33
C PRO A 38 7.97 11.47 0.49
N PHE A 39 8.03 11.27 1.81
CA PHE A 39 6.85 11.40 2.68
C PHE A 39 6.14 12.76 2.59
N LYS A 40 6.86 13.80 2.15
CA LYS A 40 6.32 15.15 1.95
C LYS A 40 5.30 15.23 0.80
N VAL A 41 5.24 14.24 -0.10
CA VAL A 41 4.31 14.23 -1.25
C VAL A 41 2.85 14.47 -0.82
N VAL A 42 2.44 13.92 0.32
CA VAL A 42 1.07 14.04 0.85
C VAL A 42 0.70 15.45 1.35
N GLU A 43 1.69 16.33 1.47
CA GLU A 43 1.52 17.73 1.86
C GLU A 43 1.44 18.67 0.65
N GLY A 44 1.60 18.14 -0.57
CA GLY A 44 1.43 18.90 -1.80
C GLY A 44 0.01 19.46 -1.94
N ILE A 45 -0.10 20.73 -2.31
CA ILE A 45 -1.39 21.43 -2.44
C ILE A 45 -2.27 20.74 -3.49
N GLU A 46 -1.71 20.49 -4.68
CA GLU A 46 -2.47 19.84 -5.76
C GLU A 46 -2.76 18.36 -5.47
N PHE A 47 -1.86 17.67 -4.77
CA PHE A 47 -2.12 16.32 -4.28
C PHE A 47 -3.34 16.29 -3.35
N ARG A 48 -3.39 17.18 -2.35
CA ARG A 48 -4.52 17.27 -1.43
C ARG A 48 -5.82 17.66 -2.12
N LYS A 49 -5.78 18.60 -3.07
CA LYS A 49 -6.94 18.96 -3.89
C LYS A 49 -7.45 17.76 -4.69
N MET A 50 -6.56 17.00 -5.31
CA MET A 50 -6.90 15.79 -6.06
C MET A 50 -7.54 14.73 -5.17
N ILE A 51 -6.92 14.41 -4.02
CA ILE A 51 -7.47 13.42 -3.08
C ILE A 51 -8.83 13.87 -2.52
N ASN A 52 -8.98 15.15 -2.17
CA ASN A 52 -10.25 15.69 -1.69
C ASN A 52 -11.35 15.64 -2.77
N ARG A 53 -10.98 15.79 -4.06
CA ARG A 53 -11.92 15.64 -5.18
C ARG A 53 -12.38 14.18 -5.36
N PHE A 54 -11.50 13.21 -5.12
CA PHE A 54 -11.82 11.79 -5.27
C PHE A 54 -12.54 11.19 -4.07
N GLU A 55 -12.09 11.52 -2.85
CA GLU A 55 -12.72 11.07 -1.60
C GLU A 55 -12.70 12.21 -0.57
N PRO A 56 -13.76 13.04 -0.53
CA PRO A 56 -13.84 14.18 0.37
C PRO A 56 -13.83 13.81 1.86
N ARG A 57 -14.24 12.58 2.21
CA ARG A 57 -14.28 12.13 3.61
C ARG A 57 -12.88 11.78 4.13
N PHE A 58 -11.92 11.59 3.25
CA PHE A 58 -10.56 11.22 3.61
C PHE A 58 -9.69 12.46 3.85
N THR A 59 -9.41 12.73 5.12
CA THR A 59 -8.43 13.76 5.50
C THR A 59 -7.02 13.22 5.31
N VAL A 60 -6.29 13.80 4.35
CA VAL A 60 -4.90 13.44 4.06
C VAL A 60 -4.01 13.63 5.31
N PRO A 61 -3.34 12.57 5.80
CA PRO A 61 -2.46 12.67 6.96
C PRO A 61 -1.22 13.53 6.71
N SER A 62 -0.53 13.93 7.80
CA SER A 62 0.77 14.62 7.70
C SER A 62 1.88 13.67 7.23
N ARG A 63 2.99 14.23 6.73
CA ARG A 63 4.19 13.43 6.39
C ARG A 63 4.67 12.55 7.55
N MET A 64 4.54 13.04 8.78
CA MET A 64 4.98 12.32 9.98
C MET A 64 4.05 11.14 10.29
N THR A 65 2.75 11.32 10.12
CA THR A 65 1.79 10.23 10.26
C THR A 65 1.99 9.18 9.17
N MET A 66 2.22 9.61 7.93
CA MET A 66 2.48 8.68 6.83
C MET A 66 3.78 7.90 7.00
N SER A 67 4.84 8.56 7.50
CA SER A 67 6.09 7.86 7.86
C SER A 67 5.85 6.75 8.88
N ARG A 68 5.04 7.02 9.93
CA ARG A 68 4.66 6.00 10.92
C ARG A 68 3.83 4.87 10.32
N ASN A 69 2.88 5.18 9.43
CA ASN A 69 2.09 4.16 8.73
C ASN A 69 2.97 3.25 7.86
N CYS A 70 3.93 3.82 7.13
CA CYS A 70 4.90 3.05 6.34
C CYS A 70 5.77 2.17 7.25
N PHE A 71 6.22 2.71 8.39
CA PHE A 71 6.98 1.93 9.36
C PHE A 71 6.17 0.78 9.97
N GLN A 72 4.89 0.99 10.27
CA GLN A 72 4.01 -0.06 10.74
C GLN A 72 3.88 -1.18 9.69
N ARG A 73 3.73 -0.82 8.41
CA ARG A 73 3.69 -1.80 7.31
C ARG A 73 4.97 -2.65 7.25
N TYR A 74 6.14 -2.03 7.48
CA TYR A 74 7.41 -2.76 7.60
C TYR A 74 7.42 -3.74 8.78
N LEU A 75 6.92 -3.33 9.95
CA LEU A 75 6.82 -4.22 11.12
C LEU A 75 5.91 -5.42 10.82
N ASP A 76 4.78 -5.20 10.14
CA ASP A 76 3.84 -6.24 9.77
C ASP A 76 4.45 -7.24 8.77
N GLU A 77 5.26 -6.76 7.82
CA GLU A 77 5.97 -7.61 6.85
C GLU A 77 7.23 -8.26 7.41
N LYS A 78 7.74 -7.80 8.56
CA LYS A 78 8.93 -8.39 9.21
C LYS A 78 8.74 -9.88 9.55
N LYS A 79 7.50 -10.36 9.65
CA LYS A 79 7.15 -11.79 9.75
C LYS A 79 7.69 -12.64 8.60
N LEU A 80 8.00 -12.02 7.45
CA LEU A 80 8.66 -12.66 6.31
C LEU A 80 9.98 -13.33 6.74
N LYS A 81 10.70 -12.77 7.71
CA LYS A 81 11.92 -13.39 8.24
C LYS A 81 11.67 -14.78 8.81
N ALA A 82 10.61 -14.92 9.62
CA ALA A 82 10.21 -16.21 10.19
C ALA A 82 9.72 -17.17 9.10
N TRP A 83 8.99 -16.65 8.11
CA TRP A 83 8.52 -17.44 6.98
C TRP A 83 9.68 -17.98 6.13
N LEU A 84 10.68 -17.15 5.82
CA LEU A 84 11.89 -17.54 5.10
C LEU A 84 12.67 -18.62 5.87
N ALA A 85 12.84 -18.45 7.18
CA ALA A 85 13.54 -19.41 8.02
C ALA A 85 12.84 -20.78 8.09
N LYS A 86 11.50 -20.80 8.08
CA LYS A 86 10.71 -22.03 8.18
C LYS A 86 10.48 -22.72 6.84
N SER A 87 10.32 -21.95 5.76
CA SER A 87 9.72 -22.44 4.51
C SER A 87 10.73 -22.52 3.36
N CYS A 88 11.89 -21.90 3.48
CA CYS A 88 12.90 -21.88 2.43
C CYS A 88 14.12 -22.71 2.86
N ALA A 89 14.42 -23.78 2.13
CA ALA A 89 15.63 -24.57 2.36
C ALA A 89 16.92 -23.80 2.01
N ARG A 90 16.84 -22.88 1.04
CA ARG A 90 17.94 -22.01 0.58
C ARG A 90 17.38 -20.64 0.23
N VAL A 91 18.11 -19.57 0.56
CA VAL A 91 17.75 -18.17 0.26
C VAL A 91 18.98 -17.48 -0.34
N CYS A 92 18.80 -16.74 -1.43
CA CYS A 92 19.83 -15.88 -2.01
C CYS A 92 19.41 -14.42 -1.83
N LEU A 93 20.29 -13.59 -1.27
CA LEU A 93 20.05 -12.16 -1.05
C LEU A 93 21.07 -11.36 -1.84
N THR A 94 20.60 -10.45 -2.68
CA THR A 94 21.43 -9.46 -3.36
C THR A 94 21.29 -8.15 -2.61
N SER A 95 22.37 -7.71 -1.95
CA SER A 95 22.46 -6.36 -1.41
C SER A 95 23.33 -5.55 -2.35
N ASP A 96 22.88 -4.34 -2.66
CA ASP A 96 23.73 -3.44 -3.40
C ASP A 96 24.59 -2.56 -2.47
N CYS A 97 25.90 -2.66 -2.72
CA CYS A 97 27.09 -2.10 -2.06
C CYS A 97 27.65 -0.75 -2.55
N TRP A 98 26.90 0.27 -2.98
CA TRP A 98 27.53 1.54 -3.44
C TRP A 98 28.02 2.49 -2.32
N THR A 99 29.14 3.17 -2.58
CA THR A 99 29.66 4.27 -1.76
C THR A 99 29.19 5.62 -2.31
N SER A 100 28.57 6.46 -1.47
CA SER A 100 28.19 7.84 -1.83
C SER A 100 29.38 8.79 -1.65
N ASN A 101 29.65 9.63 -2.65
CA ASN A 101 30.63 10.72 -2.57
C ASN A 101 30.01 12.05 -2.09
N GLN A 102 28.88 11.98 -1.37
CA GLN A 102 28.28 13.17 -0.77
C GLN A 102 29.06 13.58 0.48
N ASN A 103 29.96 14.54 0.31
CA ASN A 103 30.57 15.27 1.42
C ASN A 103 29.52 16.22 2.00
N PHE A 104 28.73 15.75 2.96
CA PHE A 104 27.91 16.62 3.79
C PHE A 104 28.84 17.35 4.77
N SER A 105 29.33 18.52 4.37
CA SER A 105 29.98 19.51 5.25
C SER A 105 28.95 20.40 5.92
#